data_AF-A0A963EF07-F1
#
_entry.id   AF-A0A963EF07-F1
#
_cell.length_a   1.000
_cell.length_b   1.000
_cell.length_c   1.000
_cell.angle_alpha   90.00
_cell.angle_beta   90.00
_cell.angle_gamma   90.00
#
_symmetry.space_group_name_H-M   'P 1'
#
loop_
_entity.id
_entity.type
_entity.pdbx_description
1 polymer ?
#
loop_
_entity_poly.entity_id
_entity_poly.type
_entity_poly.pdbx_seq_one_letter_code
_entity_poly.pdbx_strand_id
1 'polypeptide(L)' 'FETYEVPCKNNAMGVKGCGEAGSVGSCAAIINAIVDALGVDHIDMPATPMKVWEVASKAA' A
#
# COMPACT_ATOMS: atom_id res chain seq x y z
N PHE A 1 -1.91 -11.49 -21.19
CA PHE A 1 -1.36 -10.37 -20.43
C PHE A 1 -1.43 -9.15 -21.33
N GLU A 2 -2.03 -8.07 -20.85
CA GLU A 2 -2.18 -6.81 -21.58
C GLU A 2 -1.56 -5.71 -20.72
N THR A 3 -0.74 -4.85 -21.32
CA THR A 3 -0.13 -3.71 -20.63
C THR A 3 -1.00 -2.47 -20.82
N TYR A 4 -1.08 -1.64 -19.78
CA TYR A 4 -1.65 -0.29 -19.88
C TYR A 4 -0.52 0.73 -19.82
N GLU A 5 -0.18 1.32 -20.96
CA GLU A 5 0.91 2.27 -21.08
C GLU A 5 0.40 3.71 -21.19
N VAL A 6 0.99 4.60 -20.38
CA VAL A 6 0.76 6.04 -20.46
C VAL A 6 2.13 6.72 -20.63
N PRO A 7 2.52 7.09 -21.87
CA PRO A 7 3.83 7.70 -22.13
C PRO A 7 4.05 9.01 -21.38
N CYS A 8 5.30 9.28 -21.00
CA CYS A 8 5.70 10.56 -20.44
C CYS A 8 5.80 11.64 -21.53
N LYS A 9 5.12 12.78 -21.36
CA LYS A 9 5.19 13.90 -22.32
C LYS A 9 6.44 14.77 -22.15
N ASN A 10 7.21 14.55 -21.09
CA ASN A 10 8.24 15.48 -20.63
C ASN A 10 9.67 15.02 -20.95
N ASN A 11 9.85 13.84 -21.55
CA ASN A 11 11.14 13.38 -22.05
C ASN A 11 10.99 12.72 -23.43
N ALA A 12 12.02 12.84 -24.28
CA ALA A 12 11.99 12.37 -25.66
C ALA A 12 11.79 10.85 -25.79
N MET A 13 12.12 10.09 -24.74
CA MET A 13 12.00 8.63 -24.73
C MET A 13 10.60 8.15 -24.32
N GLY A 14 9.73 9.02 -23.80
CA GLY A 14 8.40 8.66 -23.31
C GLY A 14 8.39 7.79 -22.04
N VAL A 15 9.54 7.59 -21.39
CA VAL A 15 9.71 6.64 -20.27
C VAL A 15 9.41 7.27 -18.91
N LYS A 16 8.99 6.43 -17.95
CA LYS A 16 8.81 6.80 -16.53
C LYS A 16 9.66 5.87 -15.66
N GLY A 17 10.26 6.42 -14.61
CA GLY A 17 10.94 5.60 -13.59
C GLY A 17 9.93 4.84 -12.75
N CYS A 18 10.22 3.57 -12.44
CA CYS A 18 9.36 2.71 -11.63
C CYS A 18 10.08 1.94 -10.52
N GLY A 19 11.37 2.19 -10.29
CA GLY A 19 12.20 1.43 -9.35
C GLY A 19 11.64 1.39 -7.93
N GLU A 20 10.92 2.43 -7.51
CA GLU A 20 10.32 2.54 -6.18
C GLU A 20 8.80 2.35 -6.19
N ALA A 21 8.16 2.20 -7.37
CA ALA A 21 6.70 2.22 -7.48
C ALA A 21 6.04 1.11 -6.64
N GLY A 22 6.62 -0.09 -6.65
CA GLY A 22 6.14 -1.20 -5.81
C GLY A 22 6.36 -0.95 -4.31
N SER A 23 7.55 -0.48 -3.94
CA SER A 23 7.90 -0.24 -2.53
C SER A 23 7.05 0.87 -1.91
N VAL A 24 6.78 1.95 -2.66
CA VAL A 24 5.95 3.07 -2.20
C VAL A 24 4.47 2.65 -2.06
N GLY A 25 3.93 1.94 -3.06
CA GLY A 25 2.52 1.55 -3.04
C GLY A 25 2.18 0.42 -2.07
N SER A 26 3.09 -0.55 -1.90
CA SER A 26 2.82 -1.77 -1.13
C SER A 26 2.59 -1.53 0.36
N CYS A 27 3.36 -0.65 1.01
CA CYS A 27 3.18 -0.35 2.44
C CYS A 27 1.77 0.20 2.73
N ALA A 28 1.32 1.19 1.96
CA ALA A 28 0.00 1.77 2.13
C ALA A 28 -1.12 0.76 1.81
N ALA A 29 -0.97 -0.03 0.75
CA ALA A 29 -1.95 -1.05 0.37
C ALA A 29 -2.17 -2.09 1.48
N ILE A 30 -1.08 -2.56 2.11
CA ILE A 30 -1.16 -3.55 3.19
C ILE A 30 -1.80 -2.96 4.45
N ILE A 31 -1.40 -1.74 4.85
CA ILE A 31 -1.97 -1.11 6.05
C ILE A 31 -3.46 -0.83 5.87
N ASN A 32 -3.88 -0.32 4.71
CA ASN A 32 -5.29 -0.09 4.42
C ASN A 32 -6.09 -1.40 4.45
N ALA A 33 -5.54 -2.51 3.94
CA ALA A 33 -6.20 -3.81 4.00
C ALA A 33 -6.38 -4.32 5.44
N ILE A 34 -5.40 -4.08 6.32
CA ILE A 34 -5.50 -4.44 7.76
C ILE A 34 -6.56 -3.59 8.45
N VAL A 35 -6.54 -2.28 8.21
CA VAL A 35 -7.47 -1.30 8.79
C VAL A 35 -8.92 -1.62 8.37
N ASP A 36 -9.13 -1.90 7.08
CA ASP A 36 -10.42 -2.35 6.53
C ASP A 36 -10.91 -3.65 7.18
N ALA A 37 -10.04 -4.67 7.27
CA ALA A 37 -10.39 -5.95 7.87
C ALA A 37 -10.73 -5.88 9.37
N LEU A 38 -10.13 -4.94 10.10
CA LEU A 38 -10.37 -4.72 11.53
C LEU A 38 -11.52 -3.74 11.80
N GLY A 39 -12.01 -3.02 10.80
CA GLY A 39 -13.04 -1.99 10.96
C GLY A 39 -12.59 -0.80 11.83
N VAL A 40 -11.30 -0.48 11.81
CA VAL A 40 -10.73 0.68 12.52
C VAL A 40 -10.33 1.77 11.51
N ASP A 41 -9.95 2.95 11.99
CA ASP A 41 -9.50 4.04 11.09
C ASP A 41 -7.98 4.02 10.82
N HIS A 42 -7.17 3.46 11.74
CA HIS A 42 -5.72 3.55 11.68
C HIS A 42 -5.00 2.48 12.50
N ILE A 43 -3.79 2.10 12.07
CA ILE A 43 -2.84 1.31 12.85
C ILE A 43 -1.41 1.78 12.57
N ASP A 44 -0.59 1.94 13.60
CA ASP A 44 0.80 2.38 13.44
C ASP A 44 1.71 1.29 12.87
N MET A 45 2.45 1.65 11.83
CA MET A 45 3.52 0.82 11.28
C MET A 45 4.68 0.64 12.29
N PRO A 46 5.39 -0.51 12.27
CA PRO A 46 5.03 -1.73 11.55
C PRO A 46 3.84 -2.42 12.23
N ALA A 47 2.92 -2.94 11.41
CA ALA A 47 1.76 -3.73 11.88
C ALA A 47 2.21 -5.14 12.26
N THR A 48 2.91 -5.27 13.38
CA THR A 48 3.35 -6.57 13.90
C THR A 48 2.14 -7.44 14.28
N PRO A 49 2.25 -8.78 14.24
CA PRO A 49 1.14 -9.66 14.62
C PRO A 49 0.57 -9.35 16.00
N MET A 50 1.42 -8.97 16.97
CA MET A 50 0.98 -8.58 18.31
C MET A 50 0.12 -7.31 18.31
N LYS A 51 0.53 -6.25 17.59
CA LYS A 51 -0.27 -5.03 17.47
C LYS A 51 -1.61 -5.29 16.80
N VAL A 52 -1.61 -6.08 15.72
CA VAL A 52 -2.84 -6.47 15.01
C VAL A 52 -3.77 -7.24 15.95
N TRP A 53 -3.23 -8.19 16.72
CA TRP A 53 -3.99 -8.95 17.71
C TRP A 53 -4.59 -8.07 18.82
N GLU A 54 -3.82 -7.12 19.36
CA GLU A 54 -4.28 -6.19 20.39
C GLU A 54 -5.42 -5.30 19.90
N VAL A 55 -5.34 -4.79 18.66
CA VAL A 55 -6.41 -3.99 18.05
C VAL A 55 -7.65 -4.86 17.80
N ALA A 56 -7.47 -6.04 17.21
CA ALA A 56 -8.56 -6.98 16.95
C ALA A 56 -9.31 -7.39 18.23
N SER A 57 -8.57 -7.60 19.32
CA SER A 57 -9.15 -8.00 20.62
C SER A 57 -9.93 -6.86 21.31
N LYS A 58 -9.66 -5.60 20.95
CA LYS A 58 -10.35 -4.41 21.50
C LYS A 58 -11.53 -3.96 20.64
N ALA A 59 -11.54 -4.33 19.37
CA ALA A 59 -12.59 -3.99 18.41
C ALA A 59 -13.84 -4.92 18.51
N ALA A 60 -13.87 -5.82 19.50
CA ALA A 60 -15.00 -6.71 19.81
C ALA A 60 -16.05 -6.03 20.71
#